data_AF-A0A2T5E509-F1
#
_entry.id   AF-A0A2T5E509-F1
#
_cell.length_a   1.000
_cell.length_b   1.000
_cell.length_c   1.000
_cell.angle_alpha   90.00
_cell.angle_beta   90.00
_cell.angle_gamma   90.00
#
_symmetry.space_group_name_H-M   'P 1'
#
loop_
_entity.id
_entity.type
_entity.pdbx_description
1 polymer ?
#
loop_
_entity_poly.entity_id
_entity_poly.type
_entity_poly.pdbx_seq_one_letter_code
_entity_poly.pdbx_strand_id
1 'polypeptide(L)' 'MNPTDLKRYNTLYEQHLTNLKLQGKRPATIDAYSRAVRRITAHFDRVPDTLTTSDLKHFFASLIQTHSWSTIKLD' A
#
# COMPACT_ATOMS: atom_id res chain seq x y z
N MET A 1 -4.40 14.23 0.25
CA MET A 1 -5.36 13.89 -0.82
C MET A 1 -6.53 14.85 -0.78
N ASN A 2 -7.05 15.23 -1.95
CA ASN A 2 -8.32 15.93 -2.02
C ASN A 2 -9.52 14.95 -1.79
N PRO A 3 -10.76 15.45 -1.58
CA PRO A 3 -11.91 14.59 -1.31
C PRO A 3 -12.25 13.59 -2.43
N THR A 4 -11.98 13.94 -3.69
CA THR A 4 -12.20 13.06 -4.85
C THR A 4 -11.20 11.90 -4.85
N ASP A 5 -9.94 12.21 -4.60
CA ASP A 5 -8.85 11.24 -4.46
C ASP A 5 -9.09 10.31 -3.28
N LEU A 6 -9.62 10.82 -2.17
CA LEU A 6 -9.94 10.01 -1.00
C LEU A 6 -11.05 8.99 -1.31
N LYS A 7 -12.10 9.40 -2.04
CA LYS A 7 -13.15 8.46 -2.49
C LYS A 7 -12.57 7.39 -3.40
N ARG A 8 -11.73 7.79 -4.36
CA ARG A 8 -11.05 6.85 -5.28
C ARG A 8 -10.14 5.87 -4.53
N TYR A 9 -9.37 6.38 -3.58
CA TYR A 9 -8.53 5.58 -2.70
C TYR A 9 -9.35 4.54 -1.94
N ASN A 10 -10.46 4.94 -1.30
CA ASN A 10 -11.31 4.03 -0.54
C ASN A 10 -11.86 2.90 -1.42
N THR A 11 -12.36 3.23 -2.61
CA THR A 11 -12.85 2.22 -3.57
C THR A 11 -11.76 1.23 -3.96
N LEU A 12 -10.56 1.71 -4.32
CA LEU A 12 -9.44 0.85 -4.69
C LEU A 12 -8.95 -0.01 -3.52
N TYR A 13 -8.95 0.55 -2.31
CA TYR A 13 -8.56 -0.16 -1.10
C TYR A 13 -9.54 -1.28 -0.76
N GLU A 14 -10.85 -1.04 -0.86
CA GLU A 14 -11.88 -2.09 -0.68
C GLU A 14 -11.79 -3.19 -1.74
N GLN A 15 -11.54 -2.82 -3.00
CA GLN A 15 -11.30 -3.78 -4.07
C GLN A 15 -10.06 -4.64 -3.79
N HIS A 16 -8.97 -4.02 -3.33
CA HIS A 16 -7.75 -4.73 -2.95
C HIS A 16 -8.02 -5.76 -1.83
N LEU A 17 -8.71 -5.34 -0.75
CA LEU A 17 -9.10 -6.24 0.33
C LEU A 17 -9.96 -7.41 -0.14
N THR A 18 -10.95 -7.13 -1.00
CA THR A 18 -11.84 -8.14 -1.56
C THR A 18 -11.05 -9.14 -2.41
N ASN A 19 -10.16 -8.67 -3.26
CA ASN A 19 -9.32 -9.52 -4.10
C ASN A 19 -8.41 -10.43 -3.26
N LEU A 20 -7.80 -9.91 -2.19
CA LEU A 20 -6.97 -10.72 -1.30
C LEU A 20 -7.78 -11.81 -0.57
N LYS A 21 -9.02 -11.50 -0.17
CA LYS A 21 -9.95 -12.49 0.40
C LYS A 21 -10.33 -13.56 -0.61
N LEU A 22 -10.67 -13.16 -1.85
CA LEU A 22 -11.01 -14.09 -2.94
C LEU A 22 -9.83 -15.00 -3.32
N GLN A 23 -8.59 -14.51 -3.20
CA GLN A 23 -7.37 -15.32 -3.37
C GLN A 23 -7.10 -16.29 -2.21
N GLY A 24 -7.96 -16.34 -1.19
CA GLY A 24 -7.80 -17.22 -0.02
C GLY A 24 -6.58 -16.87 0.84
N LYS A 25 -6.12 -15.60 0.84
CA LYS A 25 -4.99 -15.17 1.65
C LYS A 25 -5.35 -15.23 3.15
N ARG A 26 -4.36 -15.58 3.98
CA ARG A 26 -4.54 -15.59 5.43
C ARG A 26 -4.78 -14.18 5.96
N PRO A 27 -5.52 -13.99 7.08
CA PRO A 27 -5.76 -12.67 7.65
C PRO A 27 -4.48 -11.85 7.90
N ALA A 28 -3.40 -12.48 8.37
CA ALA A 28 -2.12 -11.82 8.58
C ALA A 28 -1.48 -11.31 7.28
N THR A 29 -1.64 -12.05 6.18
CA THR A 29 -1.16 -11.63 4.84
C THR A 29 -2.01 -10.49 4.29
N ILE A 30 -3.33 -10.55 4.49
CA ILE A 30 -4.24 -9.46 4.11
C ILE A 30 -3.85 -8.19 4.85
N ASP A 31 -3.66 -8.25 6.17
CA ASP A 31 -3.26 -7.12 6.99
C ASP A 31 -1.90 -6.53 6.53
N ALA A 32 -0.92 -7.40 6.26
CA ALA A 32 0.39 -6.96 5.77
C ALA A 32 0.32 -6.19 4.46
N TYR A 33 -0.30 -6.77 3.42
CA TYR A 33 -0.39 -6.11 2.12
C TYR A 33 -1.25 -4.84 2.16
N SER A 34 -2.32 -4.84 2.95
CA SER A 34 -3.16 -3.66 3.12
C SER A 34 -2.41 -2.54 3.82
N ARG A 35 -1.55 -2.88 4.79
CA ARG A 35 -0.68 -1.92 5.47
C ARG A 35 0.32 -1.29 4.50
N ALA A 36 0.92 -2.08 3.62
CA ALA A 36 1.83 -1.59 2.60
C ALA A 36 1.18 -0.50 1.74
N VAL A 37 -0.01 -0.78 1.21
CA VAL A 37 -0.79 0.18 0.42
C VAL A 37 -1.05 1.46 1.21
N ARG A 38 -1.50 1.36 2.47
CA ARG A 38 -1.74 2.52 3.35
C ARG A 38 -0.48 3.35 3.59
N ARG A 39 0.68 2.71 3.79
CA ARG A 39 1.94 3.40 4.04
C ARG A 39 2.44 4.13 2.80
N ILE A 40 2.36 3.49 1.64
CA ILE A 40 2.78 4.09 0.37
C ILE A 40 1.90 5.30 0.04
N THR A 41 0.58 5.18 0.17
CA THR A 41 -0.34 6.29 -0.14
C THR A 41 -0.20 7.44 0.86
N ALA A 42 0.01 7.14 2.14
CA ALA A 42 0.29 8.17 3.16
C ALA A 42 1.64 8.86 2.94
N HIS A 43 2.67 8.15 2.46
CA HIS A 43 3.99 8.72 2.20
C HIS A 43 3.96 9.72 1.04
N PHE A 44 3.22 9.41 -0.02
CA PHE A 44 3.14 10.28 -1.21
C PHE A 44 1.95 11.23 -1.23
N ASP A 45 1.01 11.07 -0.30
CA ASP A 45 -0.29 11.75 -0.27
C ASP A 45 -1.07 11.63 -1.60
N ARG A 46 -0.91 10.50 -2.30
CA ARG A 46 -1.40 10.23 -3.66
C ARG A 46 -2.12 8.89 -3.76
N VAL A 47 -3.05 8.80 -4.73
CA VAL A 47 -3.90 7.62 -4.93
C VAL A 47 -3.02 6.48 -5.47
N PRO A 48 -3.19 5.23 -4.99
CA PRO A 48 -2.22 4.17 -5.25
C PRO A 48 -2.08 3.82 -6.74
N ASP A 49 -3.12 4.10 -7.54
CA ASP A 49 -3.12 3.89 -8.99
C ASP A 49 -2.38 4.98 -9.80
N THR A 50 -2.05 6.10 -9.17
CA THR A 50 -1.23 7.17 -9.78
C THR A 50 0.27 7.02 -9.53
N LEU A 51 0.66 6.04 -8.71
CA LEU A 51 2.03 5.81 -8.33
C LEU A 51 2.78 5.04 -9.41
N THR A 52 4.02 5.45 -9.65
CA THR A 52 4.90 4.80 -10.62
C THR A 52 5.88 3.86 -9.92
N THR A 53 6.50 2.96 -10.69
CA THR A 53 7.59 2.12 -10.19
C THR A 53 8.77 2.95 -9.66
N SER A 54 8.99 4.17 -10.18
CA SER A 54 10.03 5.07 -9.66
C SER A 54 9.68 5.56 -8.25
N ASP A 55 8.41 5.93 -8.03
CA ASP A 55 7.93 6.33 -6.70
C ASP A 55 8.14 5.18 -5.69
N LEU A 56 7.78 3.94 -6.07
CA LEU A 56 7.99 2.78 -5.21
C LEU A 56 9.47 2.56 -4.85
N LYS A 57 10.39 2.76 -5.81
CA LYS A 57 11.84 2.67 -5.53
C LYS A 57 12.29 3.71 -4.51
N HIS A 58 11.82 4.95 -4.63
CA HIS A 58 12.13 6.00 -3.65
C HIS A 58 11.55 5.68 -2.27
N PHE A 59 10.32 5.19 -2.23
CA PHE A 59 9.68 4.76 -0.98
C PHE A 59 10.49 3.67 -0.28
N PHE A 60 10.80 2.57 -0.98
CA PHE A 60 11.57 1.48 -0.38
C PHE A 60 13.00 1.87 -0.01
N ALA A 61 13.66 2.73 -0.80
CA ALA A 61 14.98 3.27 -0.44
C ALA A 61 14.95 4.06 0.88
N SER A 62 13.90 4.85 1.12
CA SER A 62 13.71 5.57 2.39
C SER A 62 13.33 4.62 3.55
N LEU A 63 12.53 3.58 3.28
CA LEU A 63 12.13 2.60 4.28
C LEU A 63 13.33 1.78 4.79
N ILE A 64 14.27 1.42 3.92
CA ILE A 64 15.50 0.68 4.29
C ILE A 64 16.30 1.38 5.37
N GLN A 65 16.29 2.71 5.39
CA GLN A 65 17.03 3.49 6.37
C GLN A 65 16.39 3.48 7.77
N THR A 66 15.10 3.14 7.86
CA THR A 66 14.29 3.31 9.08
C THR A 66 13.64 2.03 9.58
N HIS A 67 13.52 0.99 8.73
CA HIS A 67 12.81 -0.25 9.04
C HIS A 67 13.68 -1.48 8.80
N SER A 68 13.39 -2.55 9.53
CA SER A 68 14.06 -3.84 9.33
C SER A 68 13.66 -4.47 7.99
N TRP A 69 14.57 -5.25 7.42
CA TRP A 69 14.34 -5.92 6.13
C TRP A 69 13.14 -6.87 6.16
N SER A 70 12.86 -7.51 7.31
CA SER A 70 11.67 -8.33 7.50
C SER A 70 10.36 -7.55 7.38
N THR A 71 10.36 -6.28 7.82
CA THR A 71 9.20 -5.39 7.68
C THR A 71 9.02 -4.98 6.24
N ILE A 72 10.12 -4.61 5.58
CA ILE A 72 10.11 -4.14 4.18
C ILE A 72 9.72 -5.25 3.22
N LYS A 73 10.12 -6.49 3.49
CA LYS A 73 9.76 -7.66 2.67
C LYS A 73 8.26 -7.99 2.71
N LEU A 74 7.57 -7.59 3.79
CA LEU A 74 6.12 -7.79 3.92
C LEU A 74 5.30 -6.68 3.25
N ASP A 75 5.93 -5.52 3.00
CA ASP A 75 5.34 -4.39 2.29
C ASP A 75 5.63 -4.49 0.77
#